data_AF-A0A7X7N955-F1
#
_entry.id   AF-A0A7X7N955-F1
#
_cell.length_a   1.000
_cell.length_b   1.000
_cell.length_c   1.000
_cell.angle_alpha   90.00
_cell.angle_beta   90.00
_cell.angle_gamma   90.00
#
_symmetry.space_group_name_H-M   'P 1'
#
loop_
_entity.id
_entity.type
_entity.pdbx_description
1 polymer ?
#
loop_
_entity_poly.entity_id
_entity_poly.type
_entity_poly.pdbx_seq_one_letter_code
_entity_poly.pdbx_strand_id
1 'polypeptide(L)'
;MVTWNSLTLVKFDKADISLCEDLFRQTLVNDTSMPFLPLHYTIKRNYSRVFQCSFLAKFVGNKLVVTDICRDLANSDGKIKSVNDYLFNHIRKFRFPFPAFDNYNATDQRVYPFCAILKYLIAQRELGEEAKLSLDDIFNYIIGNNCTGFEDIEHYKALVPVTYKHTDTERRQLREMVIFISQLSVLKVYDGFLYLDEISDSAKNEMLTIFLIPENRSAKIDRTEEFLEMASFCNRIIVPTFEMLTSDPSDIEFIEGNRKRVEHFRVERSGLLRKHYKQVNPNPVCCACGADMSKCYPWTDYMLDIHHLLPLSSAMAISKSGTSLTDIVGLCPSCHRAVHMYYHKWLKENDQADFKSKQEAHDVFVQATKEIV
;
A
#
# COMPACT_ATOMS: atom_id res chain seq x y z
N MET A 1 -3.52 -1.67 9.81
CA MET A 1 -4.10 -3.03 9.79
C MET A 1 -3.07 -4.12 10.11
N VAL A 2 -1.89 -4.10 9.49
CA VAL A 2 -0.85 -5.12 9.71
C VAL A 2 -0.28 -5.09 11.15
N THR A 3 0.03 -3.91 11.68
CA THR A 3 0.58 -3.73 13.05
C THR A 3 -0.34 -4.22 14.16
N TRP A 4 -1.63 -3.89 14.10
CA TRP A 4 -2.63 -4.32 15.09
C TRP A 4 -2.82 -5.84 15.10
N ASN A 5 -2.88 -6.47 13.92
CA ASN A 5 -2.89 -7.93 13.80
C ASN A 5 -1.63 -8.56 14.39
N SER A 6 -0.47 -7.95 14.20
CA SER A 6 0.80 -8.51 14.68
C SER A 6 0.87 -8.61 16.21
N LEU A 7 0.41 -7.60 16.94
CA LEU A 7 0.34 -7.64 18.41
C LEU A 7 -0.55 -8.78 18.89
N THR A 8 -1.75 -8.92 18.31
CA THR A 8 -2.65 -10.03 18.64
C THR A 8 -1.99 -11.38 18.34
N LEU A 9 -1.42 -11.57 17.15
CA LEU A 9 -0.80 -12.83 16.76
C LEU A 9 0.33 -13.25 17.69
N VAL A 10 1.18 -12.31 18.10
CA VAL A 10 2.29 -12.57 19.04
C VAL A 10 1.78 -13.04 20.41
N LYS A 11 0.66 -12.49 20.92
CA LYS A 11 0.05 -12.94 22.19
C LYS A 11 -0.34 -14.42 22.16
N PHE A 12 -0.67 -14.96 20.99
CA PHE A 12 -1.07 -16.36 20.79
C PHE A 12 0.03 -17.22 20.16
N ASP A 13 1.29 -16.76 20.11
CA ASP A 13 2.39 -17.55 19.55
C ASP A 13 2.54 -18.88 20.30
N LYS A 14 2.63 -19.98 19.54
CA LYS A 14 2.68 -21.38 19.98
C LYS A 14 1.44 -21.89 20.72
N ALA A 15 0.41 -21.06 20.91
CA ALA A 15 -0.84 -21.48 21.53
C ALA A 15 -1.59 -22.48 20.65
N ASP A 16 -2.20 -23.50 21.27
CA ASP A 16 -3.15 -24.37 20.58
C ASP A 16 -4.49 -23.64 20.43
N ILE A 17 -4.77 -23.15 19.23
CA ILE A 17 -5.92 -22.29 18.96
C ILE A 17 -7.24 -23.04 19.15
N SER A 18 -7.27 -24.36 19.03
CA SER A 18 -8.49 -25.13 19.26
C SER A 18 -8.98 -25.08 20.72
N LEU A 19 -8.09 -24.72 21.66
CA LEU A 19 -8.41 -24.57 23.08
C LEU A 19 -8.78 -23.14 23.47
N CYS A 20 -8.54 -22.15 22.61
CA CYS A 20 -8.75 -20.73 22.92
C CYS A 20 -9.36 -19.95 21.74
N GLU A 21 -10.12 -20.63 20.88
CA GLU A 21 -10.61 -20.07 19.63
C GLU A 21 -11.51 -18.84 19.83
N ASP A 22 -12.42 -18.87 20.80
CA ASP A 22 -13.30 -17.74 21.09
C ASP A 22 -12.52 -16.53 21.63
N LEU A 23 -11.55 -16.76 22.52
CA LEU A 23 -10.70 -15.70 23.06
C LEU A 23 -9.84 -15.06 21.96
N PHE A 24 -9.24 -15.88 21.10
CA PHE A 24 -8.43 -15.38 19.98
C PHE A 24 -9.29 -14.60 18.98
N ARG A 25 -10.50 -15.08 18.67
CA ARG A 25 -11.46 -14.39 17.81
C ARG A 25 -11.86 -13.04 18.38
N GLN A 26 -12.22 -12.98 19.66
CA GLN A 26 -12.60 -11.73 20.33
C GLN A 26 -11.45 -10.73 20.33
N THR A 27 -10.23 -11.21 20.58
CA THR A 27 -9.04 -10.34 20.60
C THR A 27 -8.75 -9.79 19.20
N LEU A 28 -8.86 -10.60 18.14
CA LEU A 28 -8.74 -10.13 16.76
C LEU A 28 -9.78 -9.06 16.42
N VAL A 29 -11.05 -9.28 16.77
CA VAL A 29 -12.14 -8.32 16.49
C VAL A 29 -11.91 -7.01 17.25
N ASN A 30 -11.54 -7.09 18.53
CA ASN A 30 -11.32 -5.91 19.37
C ASN A 30 -10.09 -5.12 18.91
N ASP A 31 -8.95 -5.79 18.67
CA ASP A 31 -7.70 -5.12 18.30
C ASP A 31 -7.75 -4.52 16.88
N THR A 32 -8.62 -5.05 15.99
CA THR A 32 -8.73 -4.56 14.60
C THR A 32 -9.95 -3.70 14.33
N SER A 33 -10.95 -3.71 15.20
CA SER A 33 -12.30 -3.18 14.96
C SER A 33 -12.98 -3.74 13.70
N MET A 34 -12.49 -4.87 13.16
CA MET A 34 -13.07 -5.52 11.98
C MET A 34 -13.89 -6.74 12.38
N PRO A 35 -15.07 -6.94 11.76
CA PRO A 35 -15.91 -8.08 12.10
C PRO A 35 -15.29 -9.39 11.63
N PHE A 36 -15.42 -10.45 12.44
CA PHE A 36 -15.12 -11.80 11.99
C PHE A 36 -16.30 -12.35 11.20
N LEU A 37 -16.18 -12.38 9.87
CA LEU A 37 -17.19 -12.97 8.99
C LEU A 37 -16.56 -14.03 8.06
N PRO A 38 -17.27 -15.13 7.78
CA PRO A 38 -18.54 -15.57 8.40
C PRO A 38 -18.33 -16.06 9.85
N LEU A 39 -19.31 -15.82 10.73
CA LEU A 39 -19.20 -16.18 12.17
C LEU A 39 -18.95 -17.68 12.41
N HIS A 40 -19.51 -18.55 11.56
CA HIS A 40 -19.39 -20.01 11.68
C HIS A 40 -18.04 -20.58 11.22
N TYR A 41 -17.15 -19.77 10.63
CA TYR A 41 -15.83 -20.24 10.24
C TYR A 41 -14.90 -20.32 11.44
N THR A 42 -14.04 -21.35 11.46
CA THR A 42 -12.92 -21.37 12.39
C THR A 42 -11.88 -20.32 11.99
N ILE A 43 -11.09 -19.83 12.94
CA ILE A 43 -10.01 -18.86 12.68
C ILE A 43 -9.03 -19.44 11.66
N LYS A 44 -8.65 -20.71 11.83
CA LYS A 44 -7.76 -21.41 10.90
C LYS A 44 -8.33 -21.46 9.50
N ARG A 45 -9.62 -21.78 9.34
CA ARG A 45 -10.29 -21.80 8.03
C ARG A 45 -10.32 -20.41 7.38
N ASN A 46 -10.60 -19.37 8.16
CA ASN A 46 -10.81 -18.03 7.63
C ASN A 46 -9.48 -17.31 7.31
N TYR A 47 -8.51 -17.39 8.22
CA TYR A 47 -7.32 -16.54 8.17
C TYR A 47 -6.01 -17.24 7.87
N SER A 48 -5.95 -18.58 7.80
CA SER A 48 -4.66 -19.26 7.60
C SER A 48 -3.94 -18.81 6.33
N ARG A 49 -4.64 -18.61 5.21
CA ARG A 49 -4.01 -18.08 3.98
C ARG A 49 -3.65 -16.61 4.12
N VAL A 50 -4.51 -15.81 4.75
CA VAL A 50 -4.26 -14.37 4.96
C VAL A 50 -2.99 -14.17 5.78
N PHE A 51 -2.87 -14.84 6.93
CA PHE A 51 -1.68 -14.75 7.77
C PHE A 51 -0.40 -15.19 7.05
N GLN A 52 -0.47 -16.24 6.22
CA GLN A 52 0.71 -16.67 5.46
C GLN A 52 1.04 -15.71 4.30
N CYS A 53 0.05 -15.27 3.51
CA CYS A 53 0.28 -14.32 2.42
C CYS A 53 0.81 -12.97 2.92
N SER A 54 0.48 -12.59 4.15
CA SER A 54 1.03 -11.40 4.82
C SER A 54 2.34 -11.66 5.58
N PHE A 55 2.91 -12.87 5.49
CA PHE A 55 4.11 -13.29 6.24
C PHE A 55 4.03 -13.15 7.75
N LEU A 56 2.83 -13.23 8.34
CA LEU A 56 2.63 -12.99 9.77
C LEU A 56 2.69 -14.26 10.62
N ALA A 57 1.96 -15.30 10.22
CA ALA A 57 1.86 -16.52 11.00
C ALA A 57 1.39 -17.70 10.14
N LYS A 58 1.59 -18.91 10.67
CA LYS A 58 1.10 -20.17 10.10
C LYS A 58 0.57 -21.08 11.19
N PHE A 59 -0.44 -21.88 10.87
CA PHE A 59 -0.88 -22.96 11.73
C PHE A 59 -0.07 -24.23 11.47
N VAL A 60 0.55 -24.79 12.52
CA VAL A 60 1.20 -26.11 12.52
C VAL A 60 0.37 -27.03 13.39
N GLY A 61 -0.42 -27.91 12.75
CA GLY A 61 -1.53 -28.58 13.45
C GLY A 61 -2.55 -27.54 13.92
N ASN A 62 -2.83 -27.50 15.22
CA ASN A 62 -3.69 -26.49 15.84
C ASN A 62 -2.90 -25.32 16.45
N LYS A 63 -1.56 -25.40 16.46
CA LYS A 63 -0.72 -24.36 17.04
C LYS A 63 -0.52 -23.22 16.07
N LEU A 64 -0.70 -21.99 16.54
CA LEU A 64 -0.28 -20.80 15.79
C LEU A 64 1.23 -20.64 15.95
N VAL A 65 1.96 -20.43 14.86
CA VAL A 65 3.40 -20.15 14.86
C VAL A 65 3.61 -18.80 14.19
N VAL A 66 4.16 -17.86 14.93
CA VAL A 66 4.41 -16.49 14.48
C VAL A 66 5.79 -16.37 13.84
N THR A 67 5.90 -15.56 12.79
CA THR A 67 7.14 -15.33 12.02
C THR A 67 8.01 -14.23 12.65
N ASP A 68 9.26 -14.12 12.22
CA ASP A 68 10.12 -13.02 12.65
C ASP A 68 9.60 -11.66 12.18
N ILE A 69 9.07 -11.60 10.94
CA ILE A 69 8.42 -10.39 10.39
C ILE A 69 7.28 -9.92 11.30
N CYS A 70 6.43 -10.83 11.77
CA CYS A 70 5.32 -10.46 12.66
C CYS A 70 5.81 -10.00 14.05
N ARG A 71 6.85 -10.63 14.59
CA ARG A 71 7.44 -10.20 15.87
C ARG A 71 8.03 -8.80 15.78
N ASP A 72 8.68 -8.48 14.67
CA ASP A 72 9.25 -7.15 14.43
C ASP A 72 8.15 -6.08 14.27
N LEU A 73 7.11 -6.38 13.50
CA LEU A 73 5.93 -5.51 13.36
C LEU A 73 5.20 -5.26 14.69
N ALA A 74 5.22 -6.22 15.61
CA ALA A 74 4.63 -6.10 16.94
C ALA A 74 5.55 -5.37 17.94
N ASN A 75 6.83 -5.20 17.62
CA ASN A 75 7.81 -4.60 18.50
C ASN A 75 7.93 -3.09 18.22
N SER A 76 7.78 -2.25 19.24
CA SER A 76 7.98 -0.79 19.12
C SER A 76 9.38 -0.44 18.60
N ASP A 77 10.37 -1.27 18.90
CA ASP A 77 11.77 -1.14 18.44
C ASP A 77 12.09 -1.96 17.20
N GLY A 78 11.09 -2.54 16.53
CA GLY A 78 11.25 -3.30 15.29
C GLY A 78 11.85 -2.47 14.15
N LYS A 79 12.46 -3.12 13.16
CA LYS A 79 13.09 -2.46 12.00
C LYS A 79 12.06 -2.01 10.96
N ILE A 80 10.93 -2.69 10.84
CA ILE A 80 9.82 -2.30 9.97
C ILE A 80 9.04 -1.18 10.65
N LYS A 81 9.22 0.07 10.18
CA LYS A 81 8.59 1.26 10.78
C LYS A 81 7.44 1.79 9.93
N SER A 82 7.42 1.47 8.64
CA SER A 82 6.43 1.95 7.69
C SER A 82 5.81 0.84 6.85
N VAL A 83 4.69 1.17 6.18
CA VAL A 83 4.07 0.30 5.16
C VAL A 83 5.05 0.00 4.03
N ASN A 84 5.87 0.98 3.64
CA ASN A 84 6.89 0.80 2.59
C ASN A 84 7.97 -0.19 3.01
N ASP A 85 8.48 -0.12 4.24
CA ASP A 85 9.47 -1.07 4.75
C ASP A 85 8.94 -2.51 4.68
N TYR A 86 7.68 -2.68 5.09
CA TYR A 86 6.99 -3.96 5.05
C TYR A 86 6.84 -4.47 3.62
N LEU A 87 6.29 -3.64 2.72
CA LEU A 87 5.99 -4.04 1.35
C LEU A 87 7.25 -4.27 0.52
N PHE A 88 8.30 -3.46 0.68
CA PHE A 88 9.56 -3.68 -0.02
C PHE A 88 10.26 -4.96 0.42
N ASN A 89 10.17 -5.32 1.70
CA ASN A 89 10.62 -6.64 2.17
C ASN A 89 9.71 -7.77 1.64
N HIS A 90 8.41 -7.53 1.52
CA HIS A 90 7.44 -8.49 0.98
C HIS A 90 7.67 -8.77 -0.51
N ILE A 91 7.84 -7.73 -1.34
CA ILE A 91 7.99 -7.78 -2.80
C ILE A 91 9.08 -8.78 -3.23
N ARG A 92 10.26 -8.68 -2.60
CA ARG A 92 11.41 -9.54 -2.94
C ARG A 92 11.28 -10.98 -2.47
N LYS A 93 10.33 -11.28 -1.59
CA LYS A 93 10.13 -12.59 -0.96
C LYS A 93 8.90 -13.32 -1.51
N PHE A 94 7.81 -12.59 -1.75
CA PHE A 94 6.58 -13.19 -2.24
C PHE A 94 6.75 -13.69 -3.67
N ARG A 95 6.49 -14.99 -3.86
CA ARG A 95 6.67 -15.67 -5.12
C ARG A 95 5.68 -16.80 -5.32
N PHE A 96 5.52 -17.21 -6.58
CA PHE A 96 5.00 -18.52 -6.93
C PHE A 96 6.15 -19.50 -7.21
N PRO A 97 5.95 -20.81 -6.99
CA PRO A 97 4.89 -21.36 -6.14
C PRO A 97 5.05 -20.88 -4.69
N PHE A 98 3.93 -20.67 -3.98
CA PHE A 98 3.94 -20.14 -2.63
C PHE A 98 3.60 -21.25 -1.62
N PRO A 99 4.36 -21.44 -0.52
CA PRO A 99 4.17 -22.57 0.41
C PRO A 99 2.80 -22.58 1.10
N ALA A 100 2.04 -21.48 1.11
CA ALA A 100 0.68 -21.47 1.63
C ALA A 100 -0.36 -22.05 0.67
N PHE A 101 -0.02 -22.27 -0.61
CA PHE A 101 -0.94 -22.78 -1.62
C PHE A 101 -0.77 -24.28 -1.83
N ASP A 102 -1.87 -24.94 -2.22
CA ASP A 102 -1.98 -26.40 -2.21
C ASP A 102 -1.10 -27.07 -3.28
N ASN A 103 -0.79 -26.36 -4.35
CA ASN A 103 0.06 -26.79 -5.46
C ASN A 103 1.53 -26.38 -5.29
N TYR A 104 2.01 -26.18 -4.05
CA TYR A 104 3.42 -25.85 -3.82
C TYR A 104 4.34 -26.99 -4.25
N ASN A 105 5.25 -26.71 -5.18
CA ASN A 105 6.34 -27.60 -5.56
C ASN A 105 7.67 -26.84 -5.55
N ALA A 106 8.64 -27.32 -4.76
CA ALA A 106 9.93 -26.64 -4.59
C ALA A 106 10.77 -26.56 -5.88
N THR A 107 10.48 -27.42 -6.87
CA THR A 107 11.23 -27.48 -8.12
C THR A 107 10.68 -26.60 -9.25
N ASP A 108 9.45 -26.08 -9.11
CA ASP A 108 8.85 -25.28 -10.17
C ASP A 108 9.57 -23.93 -10.32
N GLN A 109 9.48 -23.37 -11.54
CA GLN A 109 10.04 -22.06 -11.83
C GLN A 109 9.46 -21.01 -10.89
N ARG A 110 10.35 -20.19 -10.30
CA ARG A 110 9.94 -19.14 -9.39
C ARG A 110 9.53 -17.89 -10.14
N VAL A 111 8.39 -17.33 -9.75
CA VAL A 111 7.86 -16.07 -10.29
C VAL A 111 7.66 -15.10 -9.13
N TYR A 112 8.30 -13.94 -9.20
CA TYR A 112 8.19 -12.82 -8.27
C TYR A 112 7.32 -11.73 -8.91
N PRO A 113 5.99 -11.86 -8.80
CA PRO A 113 5.06 -11.07 -9.61
C PRO A 113 5.16 -9.57 -9.34
N PHE A 114 5.38 -9.17 -8.09
CA PHE A 114 5.51 -7.76 -7.74
C PHE A 114 6.80 -7.14 -8.26
N CYS A 115 7.91 -7.89 -8.31
CA CYS A 115 9.12 -7.44 -8.98
C CYS A 115 8.87 -7.20 -10.47
N ALA A 116 8.19 -8.12 -11.15
CA ALA A 116 7.90 -7.99 -12.58
C ALA A 116 6.98 -6.79 -12.88
N ILE A 117 5.89 -6.62 -12.11
CA ILE A 117 4.96 -5.48 -12.24
C ILE A 117 5.68 -4.15 -12.06
N LEU A 118 6.48 -4.00 -11.00
CA LEU A 118 7.18 -2.76 -10.71
C LEU A 118 8.28 -2.45 -11.73
N LYS A 119 9.03 -3.46 -12.18
CA LYS A 119 10.02 -3.29 -13.25
C LYS A 119 9.38 -2.86 -14.57
N TYR A 120 8.22 -3.42 -14.92
CA TYR A 120 7.50 -3.00 -16.12
C TYR A 120 7.04 -1.54 -16.05
N LEU A 121 6.45 -1.12 -14.92
CA LEU A 121 6.06 0.29 -14.73
C LEU A 121 7.27 1.24 -14.85
N ILE A 122 8.42 0.85 -14.29
CA ILE A 122 9.66 1.63 -14.43
C ILE A 122 10.13 1.64 -15.90
N ALA A 123 10.03 0.52 -16.62
CA ALA A 123 10.43 0.42 -18.02
C ALA A 123 9.59 1.34 -18.92
N GLN A 124 8.27 1.37 -18.74
CA GLN A 124 7.39 2.31 -19.44
C GLN A 124 7.83 3.77 -19.23
N ARG A 125 8.14 4.13 -17.98
CA ARG A 125 8.63 5.47 -17.65
C ARG A 125 9.94 5.80 -18.37
N GLU A 126 10.88 4.85 -18.43
CA GLU A 126 12.16 5.06 -19.13
C GLU A 126 12.01 5.18 -20.65
N LEU A 127 10.92 4.62 -21.21
CA LEU A 127 10.54 4.81 -22.61
C LEU A 127 9.81 6.15 -22.85
N GLY A 128 9.56 6.95 -21.80
CA GLY A 128 8.78 8.18 -21.89
C GLY A 128 7.27 7.96 -21.98
N GLU A 129 6.81 6.74 -21.73
CA GLU A 129 5.40 6.38 -21.68
C GLU A 129 4.80 6.66 -20.31
N GLU A 130 3.48 6.72 -20.23
CA GLU A 130 2.78 6.80 -18.95
C GLU A 130 2.88 5.46 -18.23
N ALA A 131 3.54 5.45 -17.07
CA ALA A 131 3.78 4.25 -16.28
C ALA A 131 2.50 3.75 -15.60
N LYS A 132 1.71 2.98 -16.33
CA LYS A 132 0.43 2.44 -15.88
C LYS A 132 0.13 1.05 -16.45
N LEU A 133 -0.62 0.28 -15.68
CA LEU A 133 -1.03 -1.08 -16.00
C LEU A 133 -2.49 -1.32 -15.60
N SER A 134 -3.33 -1.77 -16.53
CA SER A 134 -4.58 -2.43 -16.17
C SER A 134 -4.33 -3.89 -15.76
N LEU A 135 -5.37 -4.57 -15.24
CA LEU A 135 -5.28 -6.02 -15.00
C LEU A 135 -5.01 -6.79 -16.31
N ASP A 136 -5.62 -6.35 -17.42
CA ASP A 136 -5.45 -6.97 -18.73
C ASP A 136 -4.03 -6.75 -19.26
N ASP A 137 -3.43 -5.59 -19.01
CA ASP A 137 -2.03 -5.34 -19.37
C ASP A 137 -1.09 -6.26 -18.60
N ILE A 138 -1.33 -6.49 -17.30
CA ILE A 138 -0.52 -7.44 -16.53
C ILE A 138 -0.65 -8.86 -17.11
N PHE A 139 -1.85 -9.28 -17.51
CA PHE A 139 -2.02 -10.58 -18.18
C PHE A 139 -1.28 -10.66 -19.51
N ASN A 140 -1.34 -9.60 -20.33
CA ASN A 140 -0.85 -9.64 -21.71
C ASN A 140 0.66 -9.34 -21.81
N TYR A 141 1.19 -8.42 -21.00
CA TYR A 141 2.61 -8.06 -21.02
C TYR A 141 3.46 -8.90 -20.07
N ILE A 142 2.96 -9.23 -18.88
CA ILE A 142 3.78 -9.86 -17.84
C ILE A 142 3.53 -11.37 -17.81
N ILE A 143 2.29 -11.79 -17.57
CA ILE A 143 1.96 -13.21 -17.41
C ILE A 143 2.10 -13.94 -18.74
N GLY A 144 1.55 -13.39 -19.82
CA GLY A 144 1.59 -13.98 -21.15
C GLY A 144 3.00 -14.13 -21.73
N ASN A 145 3.93 -13.23 -21.37
CA ASN A 145 5.34 -13.33 -21.75
C ASN A 145 6.18 -14.16 -20.76
N ASN A 146 5.56 -14.80 -19.76
CA ASN A 146 6.23 -15.63 -18.74
C ASN A 146 7.30 -14.88 -17.94
N CYS A 147 7.11 -13.59 -17.67
CA CYS A 147 8.04 -12.82 -16.85
C CYS A 147 8.09 -13.36 -15.41
N THR A 148 9.30 -13.53 -14.89
CA THR A 148 9.58 -14.12 -13.58
C THR A 148 9.94 -13.10 -12.52
N GLY A 149 10.26 -11.87 -12.90
CA GLY A 149 10.78 -10.83 -12.01
C GLY A 149 12.30 -10.87 -11.84
N PHE A 150 13.00 -11.87 -12.38
CA PHE A 150 14.47 -11.94 -12.41
C PHE A 150 15.09 -11.11 -13.54
N GLU A 151 14.32 -10.81 -14.57
CA GLU A 151 14.81 -10.13 -15.76
C GLU A 151 15.26 -8.70 -15.43
N ASP A 152 16.17 -8.17 -16.25
CA ASP A 152 16.63 -6.79 -16.16
C ASP A 152 15.60 -5.82 -16.77
N ILE A 153 15.86 -4.51 -16.65
CA ILE A 153 14.93 -3.49 -17.14
C ILE A 153 14.80 -3.48 -18.67
N GLU A 154 15.85 -3.88 -19.41
CA GLU A 154 15.85 -3.89 -20.87
C GLU A 154 14.91 -4.97 -21.42
N HIS A 155 14.82 -6.12 -20.73
CA HIS A 155 13.79 -7.12 -21.04
C HIS A 155 12.38 -6.52 -20.98
N TYR A 156 12.05 -5.77 -19.93
CA TYR A 156 10.72 -5.17 -19.77
C TYR A 156 10.43 -4.08 -20.79
N LYS A 157 11.44 -3.31 -21.22
CA LYS A 157 11.31 -2.32 -22.31
C LYS A 157 10.98 -2.95 -23.66
N ALA A 158 11.45 -4.19 -23.88
CA ALA A 158 11.28 -4.91 -25.14
C ALA A 158 9.97 -5.72 -25.21
N LEU A 159 9.15 -5.73 -24.15
CA LEU A 159 7.94 -6.54 -24.10
C LEU A 159 6.87 -6.05 -25.09
N VAL A 160 6.28 -7.01 -25.79
CA VAL A 160 5.09 -6.81 -26.63
C VAL A 160 3.91 -7.55 -26.00
N PRO A 161 2.68 -7.02 -26.10
CA PRO A 161 1.53 -7.68 -25.50
C PRO A 161 1.22 -8.97 -26.26
N VAL A 162 0.98 -10.05 -25.54
CA VAL A 162 0.45 -11.30 -26.10
C VAL A 162 -0.96 -11.54 -25.61
N THR A 163 -1.79 -12.20 -26.41
CA THR A 163 -3.15 -12.54 -25.98
C THR A 163 -3.11 -13.63 -24.91
N TYR A 164 -3.55 -13.30 -23.70
CA TYR A 164 -3.69 -14.26 -22.61
C TYR A 164 -5.17 -14.46 -22.26
N LYS A 165 -5.62 -15.73 -22.24
CA LYS A 165 -6.99 -16.07 -21.85
C LYS A 165 -7.04 -16.44 -20.38
N HIS A 166 -7.36 -15.47 -19.54
CA HIS A 166 -7.52 -15.68 -18.11
C HIS A 166 -8.94 -16.18 -17.75
N THR A 167 -9.04 -16.89 -16.64
CA THR A 167 -10.31 -17.19 -15.96
C THR A 167 -10.74 -16.04 -15.05
N ASP A 168 -12.01 -16.00 -14.65
CA ASP A 168 -12.50 -15.05 -13.66
C ASP A 168 -11.79 -15.18 -12.30
N THR A 169 -11.37 -16.40 -11.97
CA THR A 169 -10.64 -16.66 -10.72
C THR A 169 -9.25 -16.06 -10.75
N GLU A 170 -8.50 -16.23 -11.85
CA GLU A 170 -7.19 -15.60 -12.02
C GLU A 170 -7.30 -14.08 -12.01
N ARG A 171 -8.27 -13.52 -12.74
CA ARG A 171 -8.51 -12.06 -12.74
C ARG A 171 -8.80 -11.54 -11.34
N ARG A 172 -9.64 -12.25 -10.58
CA ARG A 172 -9.95 -11.90 -9.19
C ARG A 172 -8.70 -11.95 -8.31
N GLN A 173 -7.91 -13.02 -8.40
CA GLN A 173 -6.68 -13.17 -7.61
C GLN A 173 -5.66 -12.06 -7.91
N LEU A 174 -5.44 -11.79 -9.19
CA LEU A 174 -4.55 -10.71 -9.62
C LEU A 174 -5.02 -9.34 -9.11
N ARG A 175 -6.32 -9.07 -9.17
CA ARG A 175 -6.88 -7.83 -8.62
C ARG A 175 -6.59 -7.67 -7.12
N GLU A 176 -6.79 -8.72 -6.32
CA GLU A 176 -6.48 -8.63 -4.87
C GLU A 176 -4.98 -8.43 -4.62
N MET A 177 -4.10 -9.01 -5.47
CA MET A 177 -2.66 -8.75 -5.41
C MET A 177 -2.32 -7.30 -5.76
N VAL A 178 -2.95 -6.73 -6.79
CA VAL A 178 -2.77 -5.32 -7.18
C VAL A 178 -3.27 -4.38 -6.08
N ILE A 179 -4.43 -4.66 -5.47
CA ILE A 179 -4.95 -3.90 -4.33
C ILE A 179 -3.96 -3.95 -3.16
N PHE A 180 -3.44 -5.14 -2.82
CA PHE A 180 -2.46 -5.29 -1.75
C PHE A 180 -1.20 -4.47 -2.01
N ILE A 181 -0.60 -4.58 -3.20
CA ILE A 181 0.65 -3.89 -3.50
C ILE A 181 0.47 -2.38 -3.69
N SER A 182 -0.72 -1.92 -4.07
CA SER A 182 -1.03 -0.50 -4.23
C SER A 182 -0.93 0.32 -2.94
N GLN A 183 -0.80 -0.34 -1.79
CA GLN A 183 -0.49 0.29 -0.51
C GLN A 183 0.93 0.86 -0.46
N LEU A 184 1.81 0.46 -1.40
CA LEU A 184 3.13 1.05 -1.56
C LEU A 184 2.97 2.50 -2.00
N SER A 185 3.66 3.43 -1.34
CA SER A 185 3.41 4.86 -1.53
C SER A 185 3.63 5.38 -2.96
N VAL A 186 4.53 4.72 -3.72
CA VAL A 186 4.80 5.03 -5.15
C VAL A 186 3.72 4.53 -6.09
N LEU A 187 2.76 3.75 -5.61
CA LEU A 187 1.70 3.21 -6.42
C LEU A 187 0.39 3.94 -6.15
N LYS A 188 -0.42 4.06 -7.21
CA LYS A 188 -1.77 4.62 -7.15
C LYS A 188 -2.70 3.77 -7.99
N VAL A 189 -3.89 3.47 -7.48
CA VAL A 189 -4.95 2.83 -8.28
C VAL A 189 -5.99 3.89 -8.62
N TYR A 190 -6.19 4.10 -9.91
CA TYR A 190 -7.11 5.08 -10.45
C TYR A 190 -7.71 4.57 -11.77
N ASP A 191 -9.03 4.67 -11.92
CA ASP A 191 -9.76 4.31 -13.14
C ASP A 191 -9.44 2.90 -13.70
N GLY A 192 -9.27 1.92 -12.81
CA GLY A 192 -8.94 0.55 -13.20
C GLY A 192 -7.48 0.30 -13.59
N PHE A 193 -6.61 1.31 -13.47
CA PHE A 193 -5.18 1.20 -13.71
C PHE A 193 -4.39 1.35 -12.41
N LEU A 194 -3.30 0.60 -12.32
CA LEU A 194 -2.21 0.79 -11.37
C LEU A 194 -1.16 1.68 -12.00
N TYR A 195 -0.82 2.78 -11.34
CA TYR A 195 0.18 3.72 -11.78
C TYR A 195 1.40 3.72 -10.88
N LEU A 196 2.56 4.00 -11.47
CA LEU A 196 3.76 4.41 -10.76
C LEU A 196 3.82 5.94 -10.72
N ASP A 197 3.87 6.49 -9.52
CA ASP A 197 3.98 7.93 -9.28
C ASP A 197 5.36 8.47 -9.68
N GLU A 198 5.50 9.79 -9.70
CA GLU A 198 6.78 10.42 -9.96
C GLU A 198 7.79 10.10 -8.85
N ILE A 199 8.82 9.32 -9.21
CA ILE A 199 9.96 9.01 -8.32
C ILE A 199 11.24 9.67 -8.85
N SER A 200 12.16 10.06 -7.97
CA SER A 200 13.47 10.58 -8.39
C SER A 200 14.32 9.48 -9.04
N ASP A 201 15.34 9.85 -9.82
CA ASP A 201 16.28 8.87 -10.39
C ASP A 201 17.02 8.07 -9.30
N SER A 202 17.32 8.69 -8.16
CA SER A 202 17.91 8.01 -7.00
C SER A 202 16.97 6.94 -6.45
N ALA A 203 15.69 7.28 -6.25
CA ALA A 203 14.67 6.34 -5.78
C ALA A 203 14.47 5.19 -6.76
N LYS A 204 14.41 5.48 -8.07
CA LYS A 204 14.35 4.48 -9.14
C LYS A 204 15.54 3.52 -9.07
N ASN A 205 16.76 4.06 -8.99
CA ASN A 205 17.97 3.25 -8.93
C ASN A 205 18.00 2.37 -7.68
N GLU A 206 17.61 2.91 -6.53
CA GLU A 206 17.52 2.14 -5.29
C GLU A 206 16.46 1.03 -5.39
N MET A 207 15.28 1.33 -5.94
CA MET A 207 14.26 0.31 -6.20
C MET A 207 14.80 -0.82 -7.05
N LEU A 208 15.43 -0.52 -8.20
CA LEU A 208 15.94 -1.54 -9.11
C LEU A 208 17.09 -2.37 -8.53
N THR A 209 18.02 -1.72 -7.81
CA THR A 209 19.27 -2.34 -7.33
C THR A 209 19.16 -2.95 -5.93
N ILE A 210 18.11 -2.61 -5.18
CA ILE A 210 17.90 -3.11 -3.83
C ILE A 210 16.56 -3.84 -3.76
N PHE A 211 15.44 -3.17 -4.01
CA PHE A 211 14.11 -3.69 -3.62
C PHE A 211 13.44 -4.62 -4.63
N LEU A 212 13.75 -4.47 -5.92
CA LEU A 212 13.19 -5.27 -7.00
C LEU A 212 14.11 -6.41 -7.43
N ILE A 213 14.96 -6.86 -6.50
CA ILE A 213 15.81 -8.04 -6.66
C ILE A 213 15.14 -9.21 -5.93
N PRO A 214 14.65 -10.24 -6.65
CA PRO A 214 14.14 -11.46 -6.05
C PRO A 214 15.12 -12.14 -5.08
N GLU A 215 14.62 -12.65 -3.96
CA GLU A 215 15.42 -13.43 -3.02
C GLU A 215 15.76 -14.81 -3.62
N ASN A 216 16.93 -14.89 -4.26
CA ASN A 216 17.37 -16.07 -4.99
C ASN A 216 17.99 -17.14 -4.07
N ARG A 217 17.18 -17.78 -3.22
CA ARG A 217 17.59 -18.95 -2.43
C ARG A 217 16.99 -20.26 -2.93
N SER A 218 17.58 -21.40 -2.57
CA SER A 218 17.00 -22.72 -2.85
C SER A 218 15.74 -22.94 -2.01
N ALA A 219 14.65 -23.33 -2.66
CA ALA A 219 13.39 -23.62 -1.99
C ALA A 219 13.46 -24.93 -1.19
N LYS A 220 12.81 -24.97 -0.03
CA LYS A 220 12.67 -26.18 0.79
C LYS A 220 11.50 -27.03 0.31
N ILE A 221 11.64 -28.35 0.42
CA ILE A 221 10.58 -29.31 0.07
C ILE A 221 9.45 -29.22 1.10
N ASP A 222 9.78 -29.13 2.39
CA ASP A 222 8.78 -28.96 3.44
C ASP A 222 8.16 -27.55 3.40
N ARG A 223 6.83 -27.49 3.28
CA ARG A 223 6.07 -26.23 3.18
C ARG A 223 6.19 -25.37 4.44
N THR A 224 6.37 -25.98 5.61
CA THR A 224 6.48 -25.26 6.87
C THR A 224 7.85 -24.65 7.02
N GLU A 225 8.91 -25.43 6.78
CA GLU A 225 10.29 -24.96 6.75
C GLU A 225 10.46 -23.84 5.72
N GLU A 226 9.94 -24.04 4.49
CA GLU A 226 10.00 -23.01 3.44
C GLU A 226 9.34 -21.71 3.89
N PHE A 227 8.11 -21.78 4.42
CA PHE A 227 7.39 -20.57 4.84
C PHE A 227 8.10 -19.83 5.97
N LEU A 228 8.61 -20.56 6.96
CA LEU A 228 9.32 -19.96 8.09
C LEU A 228 10.64 -19.32 7.65
N GLU A 229 11.37 -19.95 6.73
CA GLU A 229 12.60 -19.39 6.16
C GLU A 229 12.31 -18.14 5.31
N MET A 230 11.27 -18.17 4.46
CA MET A 230 10.79 -16.98 3.72
C MET A 230 10.50 -15.81 4.66
N ALA A 231 9.82 -16.07 5.77
CA ALA A 231 9.37 -15.06 6.70
C ALA A 231 10.38 -14.74 7.82
N SER A 232 11.63 -15.21 7.70
CA SER A 232 12.72 -14.95 8.65
C SER A 232 13.62 -13.78 8.23
N PHE A 233 14.41 -13.26 9.17
CA PHE A 233 15.40 -12.20 8.96
C PHE A 233 16.79 -12.70 8.54
N CYS A 234 16.89 -13.87 7.92
CA CYS A 234 18.16 -14.50 7.55
C CYS A 234 19.13 -13.56 6.81
N ASN A 235 18.64 -12.50 6.15
CA ASN A 235 19.45 -11.35 5.74
C ASN A 235 18.73 -10.05 6.16
N ARG A 236 19.48 -9.13 6.78
CA ARG A 236 19.03 -7.83 7.35
C ARG A 236 17.84 -7.24 6.58
N ILE A 237 16.78 -6.82 7.30
CA ILE A 237 15.76 -5.92 6.72
C ILE A 237 16.52 -4.74 6.11
N ILE A 238 16.35 -4.58 4.80
CA ILE A 238 16.84 -3.40 4.10
C ILE A 238 15.66 -2.44 4.08
N VAL A 239 15.84 -1.30 4.73
CA VAL A 239 14.88 -0.19 4.70
C VAL A 239 15.29 0.75 3.57
N PRO A 240 14.33 1.35 2.85
CA PRO A 240 14.62 2.40 1.89
C PRO A 240 15.47 3.51 2.52
N THR A 241 16.58 3.87 1.88
CA THR A 241 17.35 5.08 2.23
C THR A 241 16.73 6.35 1.68
N PHE A 242 15.75 6.22 0.79
CA PHE A 242 14.90 7.29 0.30
C PHE A 242 13.58 7.32 1.06
N GLU A 243 13.27 8.47 1.64
CA GLU A 243 11.95 8.69 2.23
C GLU A 243 10.92 8.90 1.12
N MET A 244 9.96 7.99 1.05
CA MET A 244 8.80 8.12 0.18
C MET A 244 7.66 8.72 0.97
N LEU A 245 7.63 10.05 1.00
CA LEU A 245 6.61 10.79 1.72
C LEU A 245 5.24 10.50 1.12
N THR A 246 4.34 10.00 1.97
CA THR A 246 2.91 10.16 1.77
C THR A 246 2.54 11.48 2.41
N SER A 247 1.63 12.24 1.79
CA SER A 247 1.11 13.45 2.40
C SER A 247 0.21 13.07 3.59
N ASP A 248 0.79 13.03 4.78
CA ASP A 248 0.11 13.35 6.03
C ASP A 248 1.12 13.97 7.00
N PRO A 249 1.21 15.32 7.06
CA PRO A 249 1.82 15.98 8.19
C PRO A 249 0.73 16.24 9.25
N SER A 250 0.50 15.27 10.13
CA SER A 250 0.06 15.62 11.48
C SER A 250 1.28 16.21 12.21
N ASP A 251 1.19 17.51 12.49
CA ASP A 251 1.96 18.26 13.49
C ASP A 251 3.47 17.99 13.61
N ILE A 252 4.25 18.79 12.87
CA ILE A 252 5.62 19.08 13.30
C ILE A 252 5.53 20.16 14.39
N GLU A 253 5.70 19.75 15.64
CA GLU A 253 6.12 20.68 16.70
C GLU A 253 7.53 21.18 16.37
N PHE A 254 7.62 22.46 15.99
CA PHE A 254 8.90 23.16 15.92
C PHE A 254 9.33 23.54 17.32
N ILE A 255 10.42 22.95 17.81
CA ILE A 255 11.26 23.60 18.81
C ILE A 255 12.26 24.44 18.03
N GLU A 256 12.02 25.75 18.03
CA GLU A 256 12.96 26.73 17.48
C GLU A 256 14.32 26.57 18.17
N GLY A 257 15.37 26.36 17.38
CA GLY A 257 16.75 26.37 17.86
C GLY A 257 17.32 25.00 18.25
N ASN A 258 17.55 24.12 17.27
CA ASN A 258 18.77 23.30 17.23
C ASN A 258 18.97 22.73 15.82
N ARG A 259 20.15 22.94 15.23
CA ARG A 259 20.52 22.40 13.93
C ARG A 259 20.72 20.88 14.01
N LYS A 260 19.64 20.12 13.85
CA LYS A 260 19.72 18.77 13.28
C LYS A 260 19.82 18.90 11.76
N ARG A 261 20.61 18.04 11.10
CA ARG A 261 20.53 17.88 9.64
C ARG A 261 19.15 17.34 9.30
N VAL A 262 18.22 18.26 9.08
CA VAL A 262 16.92 17.98 8.49
C VAL A 262 17.13 18.08 7.00
N GLU A 263 17.41 16.94 6.38
CA GLU A 263 17.41 16.83 4.92
C GLU A 263 15.96 16.88 4.45
N HIS A 264 15.53 18.12 4.21
CA HIS A 264 14.18 18.53 3.90
C HIS A 264 13.89 18.19 2.44
N PHE A 265 13.37 16.99 2.15
CA PHE A 265 13.12 16.55 0.78
C PHE A 265 11.64 16.31 0.53
N ARG A 266 11.04 17.25 -0.22
CA ARG A 266 9.64 17.22 -0.70
C ARG A 266 9.44 16.10 -1.70
N VAL A 267 8.48 15.21 -1.44
CA VAL A 267 7.73 14.51 -2.49
C VAL A 267 6.59 15.43 -2.86
N GLU A 268 6.50 15.81 -4.13
CA GLU A 268 5.30 16.50 -4.61
C GLU A 268 4.11 15.54 -4.53
N ARG A 269 2.99 16.06 -4.03
CA ARG A 269 1.67 15.41 -3.99
C ARG A 269 1.43 14.74 -5.34
N SER A 270 1.22 13.42 -5.34
CA SER A 270 1.07 12.55 -6.52
C SER A 270 0.97 13.31 -7.84
N GLY A 271 2.10 13.44 -8.55
CA GLY A 271 2.21 14.24 -9.77
C GLY A 271 1.17 13.80 -10.80
N LEU A 272 0.87 12.50 -10.82
CA LEU A 272 -0.17 11.92 -11.65
C LEU A 272 -1.59 12.36 -11.26
N LEU A 273 -1.95 12.30 -9.98
CA LEU A 273 -3.26 12.76 -9.51
C LEU A 273 -3.43 14.26 -9.79
N ARG A 274 -2.35 15.04 -9.61
CA ARG A 274 -2.29 16.47 -9.94
C ARG A 274 -2.48 16.72 -11.42
N LYS A 275 -1.81 15.96 -12.27
CA LYS A 275 -1.94 16.01 -13.73
C LYS A 275 -3.38 15.70 -14.17
N HIS A 276 -3.97 14.60 -13.70
CA HIS A 276 -5.33 14.22 -14.06
C HIS A 276 -6.39 15.20 -13.54
N TYR A 277 -6.28 15.63 -12.29
CA TYR A 277 -7.18 16.63 -11.73
C TYR A 277 -7.11 17.94 -12.53
N LYS A 278 -5.90 18.39 -12.91
CA LYS A 278 -5.70 19.57 -13.76
C LYS A 278 -6.31 19.42 -15.15
N GLN A 279 -6.25 18.22 -15.75
CA GLN A 279 -6.89 17.95 -17.05
C GLN A 279 -8.41 18.09 -16.99
N VAL A 280 -9.03 17.62 -15.91
CA VAL A 280 -10.50 17.70 -15.72
C VAL A 280 -10.93 19.08 -15.21
N ASN A 281 -10.10 19.72 -14.39
CA ASN A 281 -10.35 21.03 -13.79
C ASN A 281 -9.24 22.02 -14.21
N PRO A 282 -9.23 22.50 -15.47
CA PRO A 282 -8.15 23.35 -15.98
C PRO A 282 -8.11 24.72 -15.30
N ASN A 283 -9.25 25.21 -14.80
CA ASN A 283 -9.34 26.47 -14.07
C ASN A 283 -9.05 26.22 -12.58
N PRO A 284 -8.01 26.85 -11.99
CA PRO A 284 -7.60 26.59 -10.61
C PRO A 284 -8.46 27.38 -9.61
N VAL A 285 -9.77 27.10 -9.59
CA VAL A 285 -10.72 27.69 -8.65
C VAL A 285 -10.80 26.82 -7.38
N CYS A 286 -10.53 27.42 -6.23
CA CYS A 286 -10.66 26.72 -4.94
C CYS A 286 -12.12 26.37 -4.67
N CYS A 287 -12.43 25.10 -4.39
CA CYS A 287 -13.81 24.69 -4.11
C CYS A 287 -14.35 25.17 -2.76
N ALA A 288 -13.48 25.60 -1.83
CA ALA A 288 -13.89 26.13 -0.54
C ALA A 288 -14.17 27.64 -0.59
N CYS A 289 -13.16 28.45 -0.91
CA CYS A 289 -13.31 29.91 -0.91
C CYS A 289 -13.73 30.51 -2.27
N GLY A 290 -13.84 29.70 -3.33
CA GLY A 290 -14.20 30.17 -4.67
C GLY A 290 -13.14 31.03 -5.37
N ALA A 291 -11.99 31.28 -4.72
CA ALA A 291 -10.95 32.11 -5.30
C ALA A 291 -10.28 31.43 -6.49
N ASP A 292 -10.14 32.18 -7.59
CA ASP A 292 -9.42 31.77 -8.79
C ASP A 292 -7.92 32.05 -8.60
N MET A 293 -7.16 30.98 -8.39
CA MET A 293 -5.74 31.09 -8.08
C MET A 293 -4.91 31.62 -9.26
N SER A 294 -5.41 31.51 -10.49
CA SER A 294 -4.74 32.12 -11.65
C SER A 294 -4.81 33.65 -11.62
N LYS A 295 -5.86 34.22 -11.00
CA LYS A 295 -6.01 35.67 -10.81
C LYS A 295 -5.26 36.15 -9.57
N CYS A 296 -5.29 35.37 -8.49
CA CYS A 296 -4.57 35.71 -7.26
C CYS A 296 -3.05 35.61 -7.45
N TYR A 297 -2.59 34.64 -8.24
CA TYR A 297 -1.17 34.32 -8.45
C TYR A 297 -0.87 34.09 -9.95
N PRO A 298 -0.85 35.17 -10.76
CA PRO A 298 -0.78 35.08 -12.22
C PRO A 298 0.55 34.54 -12.76
N TRP A 299 1.59 34.45 -11.92
CA TRP A 299 2.88 33.85 -12.27
C TRP A 299 2.92 32.32 -12.04
N THR A 300 1.78 31.70 -11.72
CA THR A 300 1.70 30.25 -11.48
C THR A 300 0.84 29.56 -12.55
N ASP A 301 1.31 28.44 -13.08
CA ASP A 301 0.58 27.69 -14.12
C ASP A 301 -0.64 26.94 -13.58
N TYR A 302 -0.62 26.52 -12.31
CA TYR A 302 -1.72 25.85 -11.62
C TYR A 302 -1.45 25.73 -10.12
N MET A 303 -2.23 26.42 -9.30
CA MET A 303 -2.01 26.51 -7.85
C MET A 303 -3.22 26.02 -7.04
N LEU A 304 -3.53 24.73 -7.17
CA LEU A 304 -4.43 24.03 -6.25
C LEU A 304 -3.73 22.82 -5.65
N ASP A 305 -4.04 22.60 -4.39
CA ASP A 305 -3.75 21.47 -3.57
C ASP A 305 -4.89 20.45 -3.71
N ILE A 306 -4.58 19.22 -4.11
CA ILE A 306 -5.57 18.14 -4.15
C ILE A 306 -5.77 17.61 -2.73
N HIS A 307 -7.02 17.67 -2.28
CA HIS A 307 -7.48 17.18 -1.00
C HIS A 307 -8.35 15.95 -1.20
N HIS A 308 -8.12 14.88 -0.43
CA HIS A 308 -9.02 13.73 -0.41
C HIS A 308 -10.14 13.99 0.61
N LEU A 309 -11.39 13.80 0.19
CA LEU A 309 -12.55 13.97 1.05
C LEU A 309 -12.56 12.96 2.20
N LEU A 310 -12.08 11.75 1.94
CA LEU A 310 -11.74 10.77 2.98
C LEU A 310 -10.22 10.72 3.13
N PRO A 311 -9.66 10.92 4.34
CA PRO A 311 -8.22 10.83 4.54
C PRO A 311 -7.65 9.49 4.05
N LEU A 312 -6.52 9.53 3.34
CA LEU A 312 -5.86 8.32 2.83
C LEU A 312 -5.38 7.39 3.96
N SER A 313 -5.13 7.96 5.15
CA SER A 313 -4.81 7.24 6.38
C SER A 313 -6.01 6.49 6.96
N SER A 314 -7.24 6.78 6.52
CA SER A 314 -8.42 6.09 6.99
C SER A 314 -8.42 4.63 6.53
N ALA A 315 -8.70 3.71 7.46
CA ALA A 315 -8.83 2.29 7.18
C ALA A 315 -9.91 2.01 6.11
N MET A 316 -10.86 2.93 5.93
CA MET A 316 -11.93 2.86 4.94
C MET A 316 -11.54 3.30 3.52
N ALA A 317 -10.46 4.08 3.36
CA ALA A 317 -9.97 4.49 2.04
C ALA A 317 -9.41 3.31 1.23
N ILE A 318 -9.16 2.17 1.89
CA ILE A 318 -8.80 0.88 1.28
C ILE A 318 -10.06 0.25 0.67
N SER A 319 -10.68 0.91 -0.31
CA SER A 319 -11.82 0.37 -1.05
C SER A 319 -11.37 -0.43 -2.28
N LYS A 320 -12.17 -1.41 -2.70
CA LYS A 320 -11.91 -2.26 -3.88
C LYS A 320 -11.87 -1.51 -5.22
N SER A 321 -12.22 -0.21 -5.23
CA SER A 321 -12.38 0.62 -6.43
C SER A 321 -11.30 1.69 -6.61
N GLY A 322 -10.32 1.81 -5.71
CA GLY A 322 -9.32 2.89 -5.75
C GLY A 322 -9.91 4.26 -5.40
N THR A 323 -9.11 5.32 -5.59
CA THR A 323 -9.56 6.72 -5.41
C THR A 323 -10.25 7.19 -6.69
N SER A 324 -11.49 7.66 -6.61
CA SER A 324 -12.19 8.29 -7.75
C SER A 324 -11.94 9.81 -7.78
N LEU A 325 -12.08 10.47 -8.94
CA LEU A 325 -12.10 11.95 -9.00
C LEU A 325 -13.20 12.56 -8.15
N THR A 326 -14.28 11.81 -7.89
CA THR A 326 -15.35 12.22 -6.97
C THR A 326 -14.91 12.26 -5.50
N ASP A 327 -13.74 11.70 -5.19
CA ASP A 327 -13.26 11.51 -3.82
C ASP A 327 -12.20 12.55 -3.46
N ILE A 328 -11.91 13.45 -4.39
CA ILE A 328 -10.91 14.49 -4.27
C ILE A 328 -11.46 15.84 -4.72
N VAL A 329 -10.91 16.89 -4.14
CA VAL A 329 -11.27 18.27 -4.44
C VAL A 329 -10.03 19.15 -4.49
N GLY A 330 -10.09 20.22 -5.28
CA GLY A 330 -9.04 21.21 -5.39
C GLY A 330 -9.25 22.36 -4.41
N LEU A 331 -8.27 22.57 -3.53
CA LEU A 331 -8.27 23.65 -2.55
C LEU A 331 -7.06 24.57 -2.76
N CYS A 332 -7.17 25.85 -2.44
CA CYS A 332 -5.97 26.66 -2.33
C CYS A 332 -5.15 26.22 -1.10
N PRO A 333 -3.84 26.53 -1.02
CA PRO A 333 -3.01 26.09 0.10
C PRO A 333 -3.54 26.51 1.48
N SER A 334 -4.15 27.69 1.59
CA SER A 334 -4.76 28.17 2.84
C SER A 334 -5.99 27.35 3.23
N CYS A 335 -6.94 27.16 2.30
CA CYS A 335 -8.16 26.39 2.58
C CYS A 335 -7.85 24.91 2.81
N HIS A 336 -6.88 24.36 2.09
CA HIS A 336 -6.44 22.98 2.30
C HIS A 336 -5.97 22.75 3.74
N ARG A 337 -5.11 23.65 4.25
CA ARG A 337 -4.66 23.60 5.65
C ARG A 337 -5.81 23.82 6.64
N ALA A 338 -6.68 24.78 6.37
CA ALA A 338 -7.81 25.08 7.26
C ALA A 338 -8.79 23.90 7.39
N VAL A 339 -9.08 23.19 6.30
CA VAL A 339 -9.94 22.00 6.31
C VAL A 339 -9.34 20.87 7.16
N HIS A 340 -8.03 20.62 7.04
CA HIS A 340 -7.36 19.63 7.91
C HIS A 340 -7.42 20.01 9.39
N MET A 341 -7.21 21.29 9.72
CA MET A 341 -7.37 21.77 11.10
C MET A 341 -8.82 21.59 11.60
N TYR A 342 -9.80 21.81 10.73
CA TYR A 342 -11.21 21.58 11.04
C TYR A 342 -11.49 20.11 11.35
N TYR A 343 -10.97 19.17 10.55
CA TYR A 343 -11.13 17.74 10.79
C TYR A 343 -10.57 17.33 12.15
N HIS A 344 -9.38 17.78 12.52
CA HIS A 344 -8.79 17.50 13.83
C HIS A 344 -9.65 18.01 14.98
N LYS A 345 -10.16 19.24 14.86
CA LYS A 345 -11.07 19.83 15.85
C LYS A 345 -12.36 19.00 15.96
N TRP A 346 -12.98 18.69 14.83
CA TRP A 346 -14.24 17.95 14.76
C TRP A 346 -14.11 16.54 15.33
N LEU A 347 -13.07 15.79 14.94
CA LEU A 347 -12.80 14.43 15.44
C LEU A 347 -12.59 14.43 16.96
N LYS A 348 -11.84 15.40 17.48
CA LYS A 348 -11.61 15.58 18.92
C LYS A 348 -12.90 15.91 19.68
N GLU A 349 -13.73 16.80 19.15
CA GLU A 349 -15.02 17.17 19.76
C GLU A 349 -16.02 16.01 19.78
N ASN A 350 -15.89 15.08 18.83
CA ASN A 350 -16.75 13.89 18.72
C ASN A 350 -16.17 12.63 19.37
N ASP A 351 -15.00 12.72 20.03
CA ASP A 351 -14.26 11.59 20.60
C ASP A 351 -14.07 10.43 19.60
N GLN A 352 -13.70 10.78 18.37
CA GLN A 352 -13.46 9.84 17.28
C GLN A 352 -11.98 9.88 16.86
N ALA A 353 -11.38 8.71 16.72
CA ALA A 353 -10.02 8.59 16.20
C ALA A 353 -9.96 8.79 14.67
N ASP A 354 -11.05 8.51 13.96
CA ASP A 354 -11.18 8.62 12.50
C ASP A 354 -12.67 8.68 12.10
N PHE A 355 -12.95 9.06 10.85
CA PHE A 355 -14.29 9.06 10.27
C PHE A 355 -14.86 7.63 10.15
N LYS A 356 -16.12 7.48 10.51
CA LYS A 356 -16.91 6.24 10.46
C LYS A 356 -17.39 5.87 9.07
N SER A 357 -17.44 6.82 8.15
CA SER A 357 -17.83 6.58 6.76
C SER A 357 -17.34 7.65 5.80
N LYS A 358 -17.30 7.32 4.51
CA LYS A 358 -17.04 8.29 3.42
C LYS A 358 -18.08 9.41 3.40
N GLN A 359 -19.33 9.12 3.76
CA GLN A 359 -20.39 10.14 3.83
C GLN A 359 -20.14 11.11 4.99
N GLU A 360 -19.71 10.63 6.15
CA GLU A 360 -19.39 11.48 7.30
C GLU A 360 -18.21 12.41 6.97
N ALA A 361 -17.13 11.89 6.37
CA ALA A 361 -16.00 12.70 5.95
C ALA A 361 -16.41 13.79 4.95
N HIS A 362 -17.27 13.45 3.98
CA HIS A 362 -17.84 14.41 3.05
C HIS A 362 -18.73 15.47 3.75
N ASP A 363 -19.57 15.07 4.69
CA ASP A 363 -20.46 15.99 5.39
C ASP A 363 -19.67 16.98 6.27
N VAL A 364 -18.61 16.50 6.92
CA VAL A 364 -17.68 17.34 7.70
C VAL A 364 -16.88 18.27 6.79
N PHE A 365 -16.46 17.81 5.60
CA PHE A 365 -15.88 18.68 4.58
C PHE A 365 -16.83 19.82 4.19
N VAL A 366 -18.09 19.51 3.92
CA VAL A 366 -19.12 20.52 3.57
C VAL A 366 -19.39 21.49 4.72
N GLN A 367 -19.27 21.05 5.98
CA GLN A 367 -19.34 21.95 7.13
C GLN A 367 -18.14 22.90 7.17
N ALA A 368 -16.92 22.37 7.00
CA ALA A 368 -15.69 23.16 6.99
C ALA A 368 -15.72 24.24 5.90
N THR A 369 -16.18 23.91 4.69
CA THR A 369 -16.24 24.87 3.58
C THR A 369 -17.25 25.99 3.80
N LYS A 370 -18.36 25.74 4.50
CA LYS A 370 -19.33 26.78 4.87
C LYS A 370 -18.80 27.78 5.89
N GLU A 371 -17.83 27.38 6.71
CA GLU A 371 -17.20 28.25 7.70
C GLU A 371 -16.06 29.09 7.11
N ILE A 372 -15.61 28.78 5.89
CA ILE A 372 -14.58 29.54 5.19
C ILE A 372 -15.25 30.76 4.53
N VAL A 373 -14.83 31.96 4.94
CA VAL A 373 -15.33 33.27 4.47
C VAL A 373 -14.35 33.92 3.52
#